data_AF-A0A7R9ZJ71-F1
#
_entry.id   AF-A0A7R9ZJ71-F1
#
_cell.length_a   1.000
_cell.length_b   1.000
_cell.length_c   1.000
_cell.angle_alpha   90.00
_cell.angle_beta   90.00
_cell.angle_gamma   90.00
#
_symmetry.space_group_name_H-M   'P 1'
#
loop_
_entity.id
_entity.type
_entity.pdbx_description
1 polymer ?
#
loop_
_entity_poly.entity_id
_entity_poly.type
_entity_poly.pdbx_seq_one_letter_code
_entity_poly.pdbx_strand_id
1 'polypeptide(L)'
;MGASMSTDTAKEIKDVPHEQHPRSMSGRKQSPEKQEDTSRFAISTIETDEEPSVSSEDESAEEDNDLEYDAADEDEEEDEEWNERLAVLRDARQLKQWADFYAHPEAPVEVDPLAKARNYFNRPSAPRSNVEEEMERIRILQDAKQLKQFAVDYMHPELPVKVTDPLAGARNYFGRASAEPQESKEEAD
;
A
#
# COMPACT_ATOMS: atom_id res chain seq x y z
N MET A 1 56.46 40.62 19.45
CA MET A 1 56.48 40.42 17.98
C MET A 1 55.49 39.29 17.69
N GLY A 2 54.37 39.63 17.07
CA GLY A 2 53.27 38.70 16.82
C GLY A 2 53.55 37.78 15.63
N ALA A 3 53.09 36.54 15.72
CA ALA A 3 53.05 35.61 14.60
C ALA A 3 51.59 35.22 14.37
N SER A 4 50.95 35.92 13.43
CA SER A 4 49.72 35.53 12.77
C SER A 4 50.04 34.45 11.72
N MET A 5 49.44 33.27 11.83
CA MET A 5 49.45 32.27 10.77
C MET A 5 48.02 32.09 10.26
N SER A 6 47.90 32.37 8.96
CA SER A 6 46.70 32.48 8.15
C SER A 6 46.00 31.13 8.00
N THR A 7 44.67 31.16 8.04
CA THR A 7 43.81 30.18 7.39
C THR A 7 44.02 30.25 5.88
N ASP A 8 43.87 29.11 5.19
CA ASP A 8 43.01 28.96 4.00
C ASP A 8 43.37 27.65 3.28
N THR A 9 42.52 26.65 3.42
CA THR A 9 42.56 25.42 2.60
C THR A 9 41.20 25.27 1.95
N ALA A 10 40.97 26.05 0.89
CA ALA A 10 39.82 25.90 0.01
C ALA A 10 40.03 24.63 -0.84
N LYS A 11 39.24 23.59 -0.59
CA LYS A 11 39.13 22.45 -1.49
C LYS A 11 38.19 22.83 -2.64
N GLU A 12 38.76 22.82 -3.83
CA GLU A 12 38.11 23.01 -5.12
C GLU A 12 37.01 21.98 -5.33
N ILE A 13 35.75 22.43 -5.41
CA ILE A 13 34.59 21.60 -5.75
C ILE A 13 34.58 21.51 -7.28
N LYS A 14 34.85 20.31 -7.81
CA LYS A 14 34.69 20.03 -9.24
C LYS A 14 33.19 19.84 -9.52
N ASP A 15 32.66 20.69 -10.40
CA ASP A 15 31.29 20.60 -10.90
C ASP A 15 31.05 19.24 -11.59
N VAL A 16 30.03 18.52 -11.13
CA VAL A 16 29.52 17.30 -11.76
C VAL A 16 28.44 17.73 -12.77
N PRO A 17 28.54 17.39 -14.06
CA PRO A 17 27.52 17.77 -15.03
C PRO A 17 26.22 17.01 -14.76
N HIS A 18 25.11 17.76 -14.82
CA HIS A 18 23.75 17.26 -14.64
C HIS A 18 23.32 16.47 -15.89
N GLU A 19 23.33 15.14 -15.82
CA GLU A 19 22.77 14.29 -16.86
C GLU A 19 21.24 14.42 -16.89
N GLN A 20 20.72 15.08 -17.94
CA GLN A 20 19.30 15.07 -18.24
C GLN A 20 18.94 13.77 -18.94
N HIS A 21 18.17 12.91 -18.27
CA HIS A 21 17.58 11.74 -18.91
C HIS A 21 16.43 12.16 -19.86
N PRO A 22 16.37 11.65 -21.11
CA PRO A 22 15.28 11.96 -22.02
C PRO A 22 13.98 11.27 -21.56
N ARG A 23 12.90 12.05 -21.49
CA ARG A 23 11.54 11.55 -21.28
C ARG A 23 11.08 10.75 -22.50
N SER A 24 11.01 9.44 -22.35
CA SER A 24 10.34 8.54 -23.30
C SER A 24 8.83 8.77 -23.27
N MET A 25 8.28 9.46 -24.27
CA MET A 25 6.83 9.56 -24.51
C MET A 25 6.37 8.29 -25.23
N SER A 26 5.87 7.29 -24.50
CA SER A 26 5.24 6.13 -25.14
C SER A 26 3.81 6.49 -25.58
N GLY A 27 3.52 6.30 -26.86
CA GLY A 27 2.26 6.65 -27.50
C GLY A 27 1.01 6.00 -26.90
N ARG A 28 -0.06 6.79 -26.88
CA ARG A 28 -1.45 6.41 -26.57
C ARG A 28 -1.95 5.44 -27.64
N LYS A 29 -2.11 4.15 -27.29
CA LYS A 29 -2.87 3.21 -28.13
C LYS A 29 -4.37 3.41 -27.82
N GLN A 30 -5.14 3.76 -28.84
CA GLN A 30 -6.60 3.81 -28.78
C GLN A 30 -7.14 2.38 -28.80
N SER A 31 -8.03 2.06 -27.86
CA SER A 31 -8.81 0.82 -27.81
C SER A 31 -10.07 0.95 -28.70
N PRO A 32 -10.59 -0.13 -29.29
CA PRO A 32 -11.73 -0.05 -30.20
C PRO A 32 -13.06 0.07 -29.43
N GLU A 33 -13.94 0.88 -30.03
CA GLU A 33 -15.31 1.20 -29.66
C GLU A 33 -16.20 -0.05 -29.74
N LYS A 34 -16.87 -0.42 -28.65
CA LYS A 34 -17.88 -1.50 -28.66
C LYS A 34 -19.24 -0.87 -28.97
N GLN A 35 -19.82 -1.29 -30.09
CA GLN A 35 -21.20 -1.01 -30.47
C GLN A 35 -22.12 -1.82 -29.55
N GLU A 36 -23.05 -1.17 -28.87
CA GLU A 36 -24.12 -1.83 -28.12
C GLU A 36 -25.40 -1.80 -28.96
N ASP A 37 -25.85 -2.99 -29.37
CA ASP A 37 -27.07 -3.23 -30.12
C ASP A 37 -28.31 -2.95 -29.24
N THR A 38 -29.05 -1.91 -29.58
CA THR A 38 -30.32 -1.58 -28.93
C THR A 38 -31.47 -2.38 -29.55
N SER A 39 -31.64 -3.61 -29.07
CA SER A 39 -32.81 -4.44 -29.38
C SER A 39 -34.05 -3.89 -28.65
N ARG A 40 -34.87 -3.11 -29.37
CA ARG A 40 -36.23 -2.67 -28.99
C ARG A 40 -37.10 -3.84 -28.53
N PHE A 41 -37.54 -3.82 -27.28
CA PHE A 41 -38.64 -4.66 -26.80
C PHE A 41 -39.97 -4.01 -27.22
N ALA A 42 -40.72 -4.68 -28.09
CA ALA A 42 -42.08 -4.30 -28.47
C ALA A 42 -43.06 -4.82 -27.41
N ILE A 43 -43.81 -3.93 -26.77
CA ILE A 43 -44.92 -4.28 -25.88
C ILE A 43 -46.15 -4.49 -26.76
N SER A 44 -46.76 -5.68 -26.67
CA SER A 44 -47.98 -6.04 -27.37
C SER A 44 -49.19 -5.31 -26.77
N THR A 45 -49.86 -4.50 -27.58
CA THR A 45 -51.19 -3.93 -27.29
C THR A 45 -52.20 -5.05 -27.12
N ILE A 46 -52.89 -5.08 -25.98
CA ILE A 46 -54.04 -5.94 -25.73
C ILE A 46 -55.27 -5.21 -26.28
N GLU A 47 -55.95 -5.85 -27.24
CA GLU A 47 -57.26 -5.47 -27.74
C GLU A 47 -58.30 -5.65 -26.61
N THR A 48 -59.03 -4.59 -26.30
CA THR A 48 -60.29 -4.68 -25.55
C THR A 48 -61.38 -4.08 -26.42
N ASP A 49 -62.15 -4.96 -27.05
CA ASP A 49 -63.48 -4.68 -27.57
C ASP A 49 -64.43 -4.41 -26.41
N GLU A 50 -65.18 -3.31 -26.46
CA GLU A 50 -66.64 -3.24 -26.24
C GLU A 50 -67.08 -1.77 -26.08
N GLU A 51 -67.67 -1.24 -27.15
CA GLU A 51 -68.47 -0.01 -27.16
C GLU A 51 -69.83 -0.25 -26.49
N PRO A 52 -70.31 0.68 -25.64
CA PRO A 52 -71.74 0.95 -25.58
C PRO A 52 -72.05 2.39 -26.03
N SER A 53 -72.78 2.47 -27.14
CA SER A 53 -73.45 3.66 -27.66
C SER A 53 -74.42 4.25 -26.63
N VAL A 54 -74.23 5.53 -26.26
CA VAL A 54 -75.31 6.33 -25.64
C VAL A 54 -75.48 7.66 -26.38
N SER A 55 -76.74 7.91 -26.70
CA SER A 55 -77.26 8.98 -27.52
C SER A 55 -77.04 10.36 -26.91
N SER A 56 -76.75 11.30 -27.79
CA SER A 56 -76.68 12.76 -27.64
C SER A 56 -77.87 13.38 -26.91
N GLU A 57 -77.58 14.38 -26.06
CA GLU A 57 -78.26 15.68 -25.91
C GLU A 57 -77.80 16.31 -24.58
N ASP A 58 -77.02 17.39 -24.61
CA ASP A 58 -77.34 18.70 -24.00
C ASP A 58 -76.14 19.66 -24.14
N GLU A 59 -76.39 20.85 -24.65
CA GLU A 59 -75.41 21.93 -24.76
C GLU A 59 -75.36 22.75 -23.47
N SER A 60 -74.22 23.42 -23.25
CA SER A 60 -74.06 24.62 -22.42
C SER A 60 -73.95 24.42 -20.89
N ALA A 61 -72.69 24.31 -20.43
CA ALA A 61 -72.15 25.26 -19.45
C ALA A 61 -70.61 25.24 -19.53
N GLU A 62 -70.03 26.33 -20.03
CA GLU A 62 -68.62 26.68 -19.80
C GLU A 62 -68.47 26.91 -18.29
N GLU A 63 -67.92 25.93 -17.57
CA GLU A 63 -67.48 26.10 -16.19
C GLU A 63 -65.96 26.05 -16.20
N ASP A 64 -65.36 27.20 -15.88
CA ASP A 64 -63.93 27.46 -15.78
C ASP A 64 -63.19 26.29 -15.10
N ASN A 65 -62.50 25.49 -15.91
CA ASN A 65 -61.51 24.53 -15.41
C ASN A 65 -60.10 25.09 -15.64
N ASP A 66 -59.77 26.18 -14.95
CA ASP A 66 -58.39 26.63 -14.72
C ASP A 66 -57.70 25.70 -13.69
N LEU A 67 -57.74 24.39 -13.95
CA LEU A 67 -56.74 23.49 -13.39
C LEU A 67 -55.49 23.65 -14.24
N GLU A 68 -54.70 24.67 -13.90
CA GLU A 68 -53.27 24.75 -14.22
C GLU A 68 -52.65 23.46 -13.68
N TYR A 69 -52.62 22.42 -14.52
CA TYR A 69 -52.01 21.13 -14.24
C TYR A 69 -50.52 21.41 -14.15
N ASP A 70 -50.00 21.38 -12.92
CA ASP A 70 -48.60 21.64 -12.58
C ASP A 70 -47.75 20.46 -13.05
N ALA A 71 -47.64 20.27 -14.37
CA ALA A 71 -46.85 19.21 -14.99
C ALA A 71 -45.35 19.33 -14.67
N ALA A 72 -44.92 20.41 -14.02
CA ALA A 72 -43.56 20.58 -13.55
C ALA A 72 -43.26 19.80 -12.26
N ASP A 73 -44.25 19.52 -11.41
CA ASP A 73 -44.04 18.80 -10.14
C ASP A 73 -43.86 17.28 -10.36
N GLU A 74 -44.57 16.67 -11.32
CA GLU A 74 -44.45 15.22 -11.61
C GLU A 74 -43.07 14.84 -12.19
N ASP A 75 -42.49 15.68 -13.05
CA ASP A 75 -41.16 15.44 -13.65
C ASP A 75 -40.03 15.54 -12.60
N GLU A 76 -40.15 16.45 -11.61
CA GLU A 76 -39.17 16.56 -10.50
C GLU A 76 -39.25 15.36 -9.54
N GLU A 77 -40.45 14.88 -9.22
CA GLU A 77 -40.66 13.69 -8.38
C GLU A 77 -40.12 12.39 -9.04
N GLU A 78 -40.30 12.22 -10.37
CA GLU A 78 -39.73 11.08 -11.10
C GLU A 78 -38.19 11.07 -11.10
N ASP A 79 -37.57 12.25 -11.23
CA ASP A 79 -36.11 12.41 -11.17
C ASP A 79 -35.56 12.08 -9.77
N GLU A 80 -36.28 12.46 -8.70
CA GLU A 80 -35.93 12.11 -7.32
C GLU A 80 -36.04 10.61 -7.06
N GLU A 81 -37.15 9.96 -7.44
CA GLU A 81 -37.32 8.51 -7.28
C GLU A 81 -36.25 7.73 -8.05
N TRP A 82 -35.92 8.19 -9.27
CA TRP A 82 -34.86 7.59 -10.06
C TRP A 82 -33.49 7.72 -9.38
N ASN A 83 -33.19 8.89 -8.81
CA ASN A 83 -31.94 9.13 -8.08
C ASN A 83 -31.84 8.28 -6.81
N GLU A 84 -32.92 8.13 -6.05
CA GLU A 84 -33.00 7.25 -4.89
C GLU A 84 -32.76 5.79 -5.29
N ARG A 85 -33.41 5.33 -6.35
CA ARG A 85 -33.20 3.98 -6.88
C ARG A 85 -31.73 3.75 -7.26
N LEU A 86 -31.09 4.74 -7.90
CA LEU A 86 -29.66 4.66 -8.21
C LEU A 86 -28.80 4.63 -6.95
N ALA A 87 -29.14 5.40 -5.91
CA ALA A 87 -28.44 5.37 -4.62
C ALA A 87 -28.54 3.99 -3.95
N VAL A 88 -29.75 3.41 -3.88
CA VAL A 88 -29.98 2.07 -3.33
C VAL A 88 -29.17 1.01 -4.08
N LEU A 89 -29.12 1.08 -5.41
CA LEU A 89 -28.32 0.15 -6.22
C LEU A 89 -26.81 0.31 -6.01
N ARG A 90 -26.33 1.53 -5.73
CA ARG A 90 -24.92 1.76 -5.36
C ARG A 90 -24.62 1.13 -4.01
N ASP A 91 -25.49 1.32 -3.03
CA ASP A 91 -25.31 0.78 -1.67
C ASP A 91 -25.39 -0.76 -1.67
N ALA A 92 -26.34 -1.34 -2.39
CA ALA A 92 -26.44 -2.80 -2.55
C ALA A 92 -25.17 -3.41 -3.15
N ARG A 93 -24.54 -2.71 -4.12
CA ARG A 93 -23.27 -3.15 -4.70
C ARG A 93 -22.13 -3.08 -3.69
N GLN A 94 -22.06 -2.02 -2.89
CA GLN A 94 -21.07 -1.90 -1.82
C GLN A 94 -21.26 -3.03 -0.80
N LEU A 95 -22.47 -3.22 -0.27
CA LEU A 95 -22.76 -4.28 0.69
C LEU A 95 -22.40 -5.68 0.18
N LYS A 96 -22.65 -5.95 -1.11
CA LYS A 96 -22.21 -7.19 -1.75
C LYS A 96 -20.68 -7.35 -1.69
N GLN A 97 -19.92 -6.32 -2.05
CA GLN A 97 -18.45 -6.37 -1.98
C GLN A 97 -17.95 -6.63 -0.56
N TRP A 98 -18.56 -6.01 0.45
CA TRP A 98 -18.20 -6.24 1.85
C TRP A 98 -18.52 -7.67 2.29
N ALA A 99 -19.68 -8.20 1.90
CA ALA A 99 -20.04 -9.59 2.16
C ALA A 99 -19.02 -10.55 1.54
N ASP A 100 -18.58 -10.29 0.31
CA ASP A 100 -17.55 -11.09 -0.36
C ASP A 100 -16.20 -11.03 0.41
N PHE A 101 -15.78 -9.87 0.92
CA PHE A 101 -14.57 -9.75 1.74
C PHE A 101 -14.63 -10.56 3.04
N TYR A 102 -15.80 -10.63 3.70
CA TYR A 102 -15.96 -11.41 4.93
C TYR A 102 -16.12 -12.90 4.67
N ALA A 103 -16.76 -13.29 3.56
CA ALA A 103 -16.92 -14.68 3.17
C ALA A 103 -15.61 -15.31 2.70
N HIS A 104 -14.74 -14.50 2.07
CA HIS A 104 -13.49 -14.94 1.46
C HIS A 104 -12.27 -14.13 1.93
N PRO A 105 -11.87 -14.24 3.20
CA PRO A 105 -10.68 -13.55 3.71
C PRO A 105 -9.37 -13.99 3.02
N GLU A 106 -9.38 -15.16 2.36
CA GLU A 106 -8.26 -15.68 1.55
C GLU A 106 -8.10 -15.01 0.18
N ALA A 107 -9.14 -14.32 -0.30
CA ALA A 107 -9.08 -13.67 -1.60
C ALA A 107 -8.14 -12.46 -1.56
N PRO A 108 -7.34 -12.22 -2.62
CA PRO A 108 -6.44 -11.08 -2.67
C PRO A 108 -7.24 -9.77 -2.72
N VAL A 109 -6.88 -8.84 -1.84
CA VAL A 109 -7.47 -7.49 -1.84
C VAL A 109 -6.83 -6.68 -2.97
N GLU A 110 -7.65 -6.24 -3.92
CA GLU A 110 -7.22 -5.28 -4.92
C GLU A 110 -6.97 -3.92 -4.26
N VAL A 111 -5.70 -3.54 -4.16
CA VAL A 111 -5.27 -2.23 -3.66
C VAL A 111 -4.76 -1.40 -4.83
N ASP A 112 -5.14 -0.12 -4.87
CA ASP A 112 -4.56 0.82 -5.83
C ASP A 112 -3.03 0.86 -5.63
N PRO A 113 -2.21 0.66 -6.68
CA PRO A 113 -0.76 0.76 -6.58
C PRO A 113 -0.27 2.13 -6.09
N LEU A 114 -1.10 3.18 -6.19
CA LEU A 114 -0.85 4.51 -5.62
C LEU A 114 -1.33 4.66 -4.17
N ALA A 115 -2.12 3.71 -3.63
CA ALA A 115 -2.50 3.64 -2.23
C ALA A 115 -1.31 3.23 -1.34
N LYS A 116 -0.28 4.08 -1.31
CA LYS A 116 0.80 3.97 -0.35
C LYS A 116 0.28 4.49 0.98
N ALA A 117 0.36 3.67 2.02
CA ALA A 117 0.07 4.10 3.39
C ALA A 117 0.86 5.38 3.70
N ARG A 118 0.20 6.38 4.29
CA ARG A 118 0.86 7.60 4.75
C ARG A 118 1.96 7.19 5.73
N ASN A 119 3.21 7.40 5.37
CA ASN A 119 4.34 7.11 6.26
C ASN A 119 4.44 8.24 7.29
N TYR A 120 3.99 7.96 8.52
CA TYR A 120 4.03 8.93 9.62
C TYR A 120 5.43 9.09 10.23
N PHE A 121 6.33 8.12 10.02
CA PHE A 121 7.70 8.15 10.56
C PHE A 121 8.62 9.08 9.77
N ASN A 122 8.41 9.20 8.46
CA ASN A 122 9.26 10.02 7.57
C ASN A 122 8.65 11.38 7.22
N ARG A 123 7.59 11.83 7.91
CA ARG A 123 6.94 13.12 7.62
C ARG A 123 7.82 14.28 8.13
N PRO A 124 7.84 15.47 7.49
CA PRO A 124 8.59 16.62 7.98
C PRO A 124 8.24 17.07 9.41
N SER A 125 7.00 16.77 9.85
CA SER A 125 6.51 17.05 11.20
C SER A 125 6.82 15.94 12.21
N ALA A 126 7.40 14.82 11.78
CA ALA A 126 7.72 13.73 12.70
C ALA A 126 8.87 14.16 13.62
N PRO A 127 8.89 13.68 14.88
CA PRO A 127 10.06 13.85 15.73
C PRO A 127 11.29 13.33 15.00
N ARG A 128 12.34 14.15 14.87
CA ARG A 128 13.61 13.69 14.31
C ARG A 128 14.28 12.82 15.35
N SER A 129 14.75 11.63 14.96
CA SER A 129 15.68 10.90 15.82
C SER A 129 16.89 11.79 16.09
N ASN A 130 17.27 11.88 17.37
CA ASN A 130 18.50 12.56 17.72
C ASN A 130 19.69 11.63 17.41
N VAL A 131 20.90 12.19 17.34
CA VAL A 131 22.11 11.40 17.00
C VAL A 131 22.36 10.29 18.02
N GLU A 132 22.00 10.50 19.28
CA GLU A 132 22.19 9.54 20.38
C GLU A 132 21.27 8.33 20.25
N GLU A 133 19.98 8.54 19.95
CA GLU A 133 18.99 7.49 19.68
C GLU A 133 19.39 6.63 18.47
N GLU A 134 19.93 7.25 17.41
CA GLU A 134 20.38 6.49 16.24
C GLU A 134 21.64 5.66 16.57
N MET A 135 22.57 6.21 17.36
CA MET A 135 23.74 5.47 17.85
C MET A 135 23.33 4.29 18.74
N GLU A 136 22.39 4.50 19.66
CA GLU A 136 21.85 3.45 20.52
C GLU A 136 21.17 2.35 19.70
N ARG A 137 20.34 2.74 18.73
CA ARG A 137 19.70 1.80 17.80
C ARG A 137 20.72 0.97 17.05
N ILE A 138 21.79 1.59 16.53
CA ILE A 138 22.88 0.87 15.85
C ILE A 138 23.53 -0.14 16.80
N ARG A 139 23.78 0.25 18.05
CA ARG A 139 24.38 -0.62 19.08
C ARG A 139 23.48 -1.80 19.41
N ILE A 140 22.20 -1.57 19.64
CA ILE A 140 21.21 -2.64 19.90
C ILE A 140 21.16 -3.62 18.73
N LEU A 141 21.16 -3.13 17.49
CA LEU A 141 21.15 -3.99 16.31
C LEU A 141 22.45 -4.79 16.15
N GLN A 142 23.59 -4.23 16.56
CA GLN A 142 24.86 -4.95 16.60
C GLN A 142 24.83 -6.06 17.65
N ASP A 143 24.37 -5.76 18.86
CA ASP A 143 24.25 -6.73 19.94
C ASP A 143 23.27 -7.86 19.58
N ALA A 144 22.13 -7.53 18.97
CA ALA A 144 21.16 -8.53 18.50
C ALA A 144 21.76 -9.49 17.45
N LYS A 145 22.62 -9.00 16.56
CA LYS A 145 23.34 -9.85 15.60
C LYS A 145 24.34 -10.79 16.30
N GLN A 146 25.05 -10.30 17.32
CA GLN A 146 25.96 -11.13 18.11
C GLN A 146 25.23 -12.21 18.88
N LEU A 147 24.12 -11.86 19.55
CA LEU A 147 23.29 -12.82 20.27
C LEU A 147 22.70 -13.88 19.34
N LYS A 148 22.28 -13.49 18.14
CA LYS A 148 21.84 -14.44 17.11
C LYS A 148 22.96 -15.40 16.72
N GLN A 149 24.19 -14.92 16.55
CA GLN A 149 25.32 -15.76 16.24
C GLN A 149 25.61 -16.75 17.39
N PHE A 150 25.63 -16.29 18.63
CA PHE A 150 25.83 -17.16 19.80
C PHE A 150 24.74 -18.22 19.93
N ALA A 151 23.48 -17.88 19.66
CA ALA A 151 22.40 -18.85 19.67
C ALA A 151 22.62 -19.95 18.62
N VAL A 152 23.06 -19.58 17.41
CA VAL A 152 23.42 -20.55 16.36
C VAL A 152 24.59 -21.41 16.79
N ASP A 153 25.68 -20.81 17.28
CA ASP A 153 26.88 -21.53 17.71
C ASP A 153 26.57 -22.52 18.86
N TYR A 154 25.64 -22.17 19.75
CA TYR A 154 25.21 -23.04 20.85
C TYR A 154 24.31 -24.19 20.39
N MET A 155 23.36 -23.91 19.49
CA MET A 155 22.44 -24.94 18.99
C MET A 155 23.09 -25.88 17.96
N HIS A 156 24.16 -25.44 17.32
CA HIS A 156 24.82 -26.14 16.22
C HIS A 156 26.33 -26.33 16.47
N PRO A 157 26.74 -27.15 17.46
CA PRO A 157 28.14 -27.42 17.73
C PRO A 157 28.87 -28.15 16.60
N GLU A 158 28.14 -28.73 15.64
CA GLU A 158 28.69 -29.34 14.42
C GLU A 158 29.28 -28.32 13.43
N LEU A 159 28.94 -27.04 13.57
CA LEU A 159 29.46 -26.00 12.69
C LEU A 159 30.93 -25.68 13.03
N PRO A 160 31.79 -25.52 12.00
CA PRO A 160 33.20 -25.23 12.23
C PRO A 160 33.37 -23.86 12.88
N VAL A 161 34.12 -23.81 13.99
CA VAL A 161 34.46 -22.56 14.67
C VAL A 161 35.29 -21.69 13.74
N LYS A 162 34.77 -20.49 13.42
CA LYS A 162 35.50 -19.50 12.64
C LYS A 162 36.54 -18.84 13.52
N VAL A 163 37.78 -19.34 13.47
CA VAL A 163 38.91 -18.76 14.19
C VAL A 163 39.40 -17.53 13.45
N THR A 164 39.48 -16.39 14.14
CA THR A 164 39.93 -15.11 13.56
C THR A 164 41.45 -15.05 13.36
N ASP A 165 42.21 -15.82 14.13
CA ASP A 165 43.67 -15.90 14.06
C ASP A 165 44.11 -17.36 13.86
N PRO A 166 44.77 -17.71 12.74
CA PRO A 166 45.28 -19.05 12.50
C PRO A 166 46.36 -19.47 13.53
N LEU A 167 46.95 -18.53 14.26
CA LEU A 167 47.92 -18.79 15.33
C LEU A 167 47.28 -18.94 16.71
N ALA A 168 45.95 -18.85 16.85
CA ALA A 168 45.25 -18.94 18.14
C ALA A 168 45.49 -20.30 18.84
N GLY A 169 45.81 -21.36 18.10
CA GLY A 169 46.18 -22.67 18.64
C GLY A 169 47.62 -22.80 19.14
N ALA A 170 48.48 -21.79 18.98
CA ALA A 170 49.92 -21.90 19.24
C ALA A 170 50.31 -21.71 20.72
N ARG A 171 49.36 -21.35 21.60
CA ARG A 171 49.63 -21.22 23.05
C ARG A 171 49.63 -22.59 23.73
N ASN A 172 50.78 -23.27 23.68
CA ASN A 172 51.04 -24.47 24.46
C ASN A 172 51.51 -24.09 25.88
N TYR A 173 50.71 -24.41 26.89
CA TYR A 173 51.02 -24.15 28.30
C TYR A 173 52.00 -25.15 28.91
N PHE A 174 52.11 -26.36 28.34
CA PHE A 174 52.99 -27.43 28.81
C PHE A 174 54.43 -27.27 28.33
N GLY A 175 54.66 -26.59 27.21
CA GLY A 175 55.99 -26.35 26.64
C GLY A 175 56.66 -25.03 27.05
N ARG A 176 56.07 -24.26 27.97
CA ARG A 176 56.60 -22.94 28.36
C ARG A 176 57.75 -23.10 29.35
N ALA A 177 58.76 -22.23 29.28
CA ALA A 177 59.92 -22.22 30.19
C ALA A 177 59.60 -22.06 31.70
N SER A 178 58.37 -21.70 32.06
CA SER A 178 57.91 -21.65 33.46
C SER A 178 56.86 -22.71 33.79
N ALA A 179 56.62 -23.67 32.89
CA ALA A 179 55.85 -24.86 33.21
C ALA A 179 56.64 -25.74 34.19
N GLU A 180 55.92 -26.45 35.05
CA GLU A 180 56.52 -27.40 35.98
C GLU A 180 57.17 -28.57 35.22
N PRO A 181 58.31 -29.10 35.70
CA PRO A 181 58.96 -30.26 35.09
C PRO A 181 57.97 -31.42 35.06
N GLN A 182 57.75 -31.99 33.87
CA GLN A 182 56.89 -33.16 33.71
C GLN A 182 57.62 -34.38 34.27
N GLU A 183 57.00 -35.08 35.22
CA GLU A 183 57.50 -36.37 35.70
C GLU A 183 57.57 -37.36 34.53
N SER A 184 58.74 -37.94 34.34
CA SER A 184 58.93 -38.94 33.28
C SER A 184 58.24 -40.24 33.70
N LYS A 185 57.75 -41.00 32.73
CA LYS A 185 57.00 -42.23 32.98
C LYS A 185 57.80 -43.32 33.72
N GLU A 186 59.12 -43.17 33.83
CA GLU A 186 60.01 -44.05 34.60
C GLU A 186 59.93 -43.82 36.13
N GLU A 187 59.33 -42.72 36.59
CA GLU A 187 59.29 -42.35 38.01
C GLU A 187 57.95 -42.71 38.69
N ALA A 188 57.01 -43.30 37.95
CA ALA A 188 55.63 -43.56 38.38
C ALA A 188 55.30 -45.05 38.64
N ASP A 189 56.32 -45.91 38.83
CA ASP A 189 56.18 -47.32 39.27
C ASP A 189 56.39 -47.50 40.78
#